data_AF-A0A2S6N3V4-F1
#
_entry.id   AF-A0A2S6N3V4-F1
#
_cell.length_a   1.000
_cell.length_b   1.000
_cell.length_c   1.000
_cell.angle_alpha   90.00
_cell.angle_beta   90.00
_cell.angle_gamma   90.00
#
_symmetry.space_group_name_H-M   'P 1'
#
loop_
_entity.id
_entity.type
_entity.pdbx_description
1 polymer ?
#
loop_
_entity_poly.entity_id
_entity_poly.type
_entity_poly.pdbx_seq_one_letter_code
_entity_poly.pdbx_strand_id
1 'polypeptide(L)' 'MSSTTDKIAGVANEIAGKGKQALGKAVDDKGLQAEGVAQEAKGELQKAAGKAKDAVKKVVDNA' A
#
# COMPACT_ATOMS: atom_id res chain seq x y z
N MET A 1 20.79 -6.83 -2.28
CA MET A 1 19.75 -7.31 -3.21
C MET A 1 18.43 -7.39 -2.46
N SER A 2 17.57 -6.36 -2.51
CA SER A 2 16.22 -6.37 -1.88
C SER A 2 15.10 -5.93 -2.84
N SER A 3 15.48 -5.38 -4.00
CA SER A 3 14.57 -4.64 -4.89
C SER A 3 13.53 -5.50 -5.63
N THR A 4 13.67 -6.83 -5.64
CA THR A 4 12.72 -7.73 -6.30
C THR A 4 11.67 -8.26 -5.33
N THR A 5 12.08 -8.64 -4.12
CA THR A 5 11.18 -9.09 -3.05
C THR A 5 10.25 -7.96 -2.58
N ASP A 6 10.77 -6.74 -2.44
CA ASP A 6 9.97 -5.58 -2.03
C ASP A 6 8.93 -5.18 -3.10
N LYS A 7 9.28 -5.30 -4.39
CA LYS A 7 8.34 -5.05 -5.50
C LYS A 7 7.27 -6.13 -5.58
N ILE A 8 7.63 -7.40 -5.39
CA ILE A 8 6.67 -8.53 -5.38
C ILE A 8 5.71 -8.41 -4.19
N ALA A 9 6.20 -8.03 -3.01
CA ALA A 9 5.35 -7.79 -1.84
C ALA A 9 4.37 -6.63 -2.06
N GLY A 10 4.81 -5.56 -2.75
CA GLY A 10 3.95 -4.44 -3.14
C GLY A 10 2.84 -4.87 -4.10
N VAL A 11 3.18 -5.65 -5.13
CA VAL A 11 2.21 -6.17 -6.11
C VAL A 11 1.24 -7.16 -5.46
N ALA A 12 1.72 -8.04 -4.57
CA ALA A 12 0.87 -8.98 -3.84
C ALA A 12 -0.14 -8.27 -2.93
N ASN A 13 0.26 -7.19 -2.25
CA ASN A 13 -0.65 -6.38 -1.45
C ASN A 13 -1.66 -5.60 -2.30
N GLU A 14 -1.27 -5.08 -3.48
CA GLU A 14 -2.21 -4.43 -4.41
C GLU A 14 -3.23 -5.42 -4.97
N ILE A 15 -2.80 -6.64 -5.32
CA ILE A 15 -3.69 -7.70 -5.79
C ILE A 15 -4.64 -8.14 -4.67
N ALA A 16 -4.13 -8.34 -3.45
CA ALA A 16 -4.96 -8.70 -2.31
C ALA A 16 -5.97 -7.59 -1.96
N GLY A 17 -5.56 -6.32 -2.00
CA GLY A 17 -6.44 -5.17 -1.77
C GLY A 17 -7.55 -5.06 -2.82
N LYS A 18 -7.19 -5.12 -4.10
CA LYS A 18 -8.17 -5.11 -5.20
C LYS A 18 -9.10 -6.33 -5.16
N GLY A 19 -8.57 -7.50 -4.80
CA GLY A 19 -9.36 -8.72 -4.60
C GLY A 19 -10.36 -8.57 -3.46
N LYS A 20 -9.94 -8.03 -2.31
CA LYS A 20 -10.83 -7.72 -1.18
C LYS A 20 -11.89 -6.68 -1.53
N GLN A 21 -11.56 -5.65 -2.30
CA GLN A 21 -12.54 -4.66 -2.77
C GLN A 21 -13.55 -5.26 -3.75
N ALA A 22 -13.10 -6.11 -4.68
CA ALA A 22 -13.96 -6.80 -5.63
C ALA A 22 -14.88 -7.82 -4.93
N LEU A 23 -14.33 -8.61 -4.01
CA LEU A 23 -15.10 -9.54 -3.19
C LEU A 23 -16.08 -8.79 -2.28
N GLY A 24 -15.64 -7.76 -1.54
CA GLY A 24 -16.51 -6.97 -0.67
C GLY A 24 -17.68 -6.31 -1.42
N LYS A 25 -17.48 -5.87 -2.67
CA LYS A 25 -18.57 -5.40 -3.54
C LYS A 25 -19.50 -6.53 -3.99
N ALA A 26 -18.98 -7.74 -4.19
CA ALA A 26 -19.77 -8.89 -4.64
C ALA A 26 -20.59 -9.53 -3.51
N VAL A 27 -20.14 -9.47 -2.25
CA VAL A 27 -20.83 -10.06 -1.09
C VAL A 27 -21.71 -9.06 -0.30
N ASP A 28 -21.81 -7.80 -0.76
CA ASP A 28 -22.51 -6.69 -0.06
C ASP A 28 -22.08 -6.51 1.42
N ASP A 29 -20.83 -6.87 1.72
CA ASP A 29 -20.29 -6.80 3.08
C ASP A 29 -19.70 -5.41 3.34
N LYS A 30 -20.49 -4.57 4.01
CA LYS A 30 -20.08 -3.22 4.41
C LYS A 30 -18.83 -3.20 5.30
N GLY A 31 -18.55 -4.27 6.03
CA GLY A 31 -17.34 -4.42 6.85
C GLY A 31 -16.09 -4.53 5.98
N LEU A 32 -16.12 -5.43 4.99
CA LEU A 32 -15.04 -5.59 4.01
C LEU A 32 -14.77 -4.32 3.18
N GLN A 33 -15.82 -3.59 2.79
CA GLN A 33 -15.66 -2.29 2.13
C GLN A 33 -14.98 -1.26 3.04
N ALA A 34 -15.43 -1.15 4.30
CA ALA A 34 -14.88 -0.20 5.25
C ALA A 34 -13.41 -0.52 5.59
N GLU A 35 -13.08 -1.80 5.79
CA GLU A 35 -11.69 -2.24 5.96
C GLU A 35 -10.84 -1.94 4.72
N GLY A 36 -11.36 -2.17 3.52
CA GLY A 36 -10.68 -1.85 2.27
C GLY A 36 -10.33 -0.36 2.15
N VAL A 37 -11.28 0.53 2.44
CA VAL A 37 -11.07 1.99 2.42
C VAL A 37 -10.06 2.42 3.50
N ALA A 38 -10.18 1.88 4.72
CA ALA A 38 -9.25 2.17 5.80
C ALA A 38 -7.83 1.69 5.48
N GLN A 39 -7.71 0.54 4.81
CA GLN A 39 -6.43 -0.03 4.39
C GLN A 39 -5.81 0.76 3.24
N GLU A 40 -6.60 1.23 2.26
CA GLU A 40 -6.14 2.15 1.22
C GLU A 40 -5.60 3.45 1.83
N ALA A 41 -6.37 4.08 2.72
CA ALA A 41 -5.96 5.32 3.38
C ALA A 41 -4.66 5.15 4.18
N LYS A 42 -4.52 4.04 4.93
CA LYS A 42 -3.25 3.70 5.60
C LYS A 42 -2.11 3.49 4.60
N GLY A 43 -2.36 2.79 3.50
CA GLY A 43 -1.38 2.53 2.46
C GLY A 43 -0.88 3.80 1.78
N GLU A 44 -1.78 4.73 1.47
CA GLU A 44 -1.43 6.05 0.92
C GLU A 44 -0.61 6.88 1.91
N LEU A 45 -1.02 6.92 3.18
CA LEU A 45 -0.25 7.60 4.24
C LEU A 45 1.16 7.01 4.38
N GLN A 46 1.29 5.69 4.39
CA GLN A 46 2.59 5.02 4.43
C GLN A 46 3.44 5.30 3.18
N LYS A 47 2.84 5.29 1.98
CA LYS A 47 3.54 5.64 0.74
C LYS A 47 4.02 7.10 0.77
N ALA A 48 3.19 8.03 1.24
CA ALA A 48 3.54 9.44 1.35
C ALA A 48 4.68 9.66 2.35
N ALA A 49 4.56 9.07 3.55
CA ALA A 49 5.60 9.13 4.58
C ALA A 49 6.90 8.46 4.11
N GLY A 50 6.81 7.32 3.42
CA GLY A 50 7.93 6.63 2.82
C GLY A 50 8.65 7.50 1.78
N LYS A 51 7.91 8.08 0.83
CA LYS A 51 8.46 9.02 -0.17
C LYS A 51 9.14 10.22 0.47
N ALA A 52 8.55 10.80 1.51
CA ALA A 52 9.15 11.92 2.24
C ALA A 52 10.46 11.50 2.91
N LYS A 53 10.49 10.34 3.59
CA LYS A 53 11.72 9.79 4.19
C LYS A 53 12.79 9.47 3.13
N ASP A 54 12.40 8.88 2.00
CA ASP A 54 13.29 8.60 0.88
C ASP A 54 13.89 9.87 0.28
N ALA A 55 13.09 10.93 0.14
CA ALA A 55 13.56 12.22 -0.36
C ALA A 55 14.57 12.86 0.61
N VAL A 56 14.27 12.88 1.91
CA VAL A 56 15.19 13.37 2.94
C VAL A 56 16.47 12.55 2.97
N LYS A 57 16.35 11.22 2.92
CA LYS A 57 17.50 10.31 2.91
C LYS A 57 18.38 10.54 1.69
N LYS A 58 17.82 10.71 0.50
CA LYS A 58 18.58 11.04 -0.72
C LYS A 58 19.32 12.37 -0.65
N VAL A 59 18.78 13.36 0.05
CA VAL A 59 19.44 14.66 0.26
C VAL A 59 20.59 14.51 1.26
N VAL A 60 20.38 13.78 2.35
CA VAL A 60 21.41 13.52 3.36
C VAL A 60 22.54 12.62 2.83
N ASP A 61 22.23 11.56 2.07
CA ASP A 61 23.23 10.66 1.48
C ASP A 61 24.03 11.30 0.33
N ASN A 62 23.61 12.47 -0.20
CA ASN A 62 24.35 13.24 -1.21
C ASN A 62 25.20 14.38 -0.64
N ALA A 63 25.18 14.61 0.68
CA ALA A 63 26.02 15.58 1.38
C ALA A 63 27.20 14.89 2.06
#